data_AF-D7WBF5-F1
#
_entry.id   AF-D7WBF5-F1
#
_cell.length_a   1.000
_cell.length_b   1.000
_cell.length_c   1.000
_cell.angle_alpha   90.00
_cell.angle_beta   90.00
_cell.angle_gamma   90.00
#
_symmetry.space_group_name_H-M   'P 1'
#
loop_
_entity.id
_entity.type
_entity.pdbx_description
1 polymer ?
#
loop_
_entity_poly.entity_id
_entity_poly.type
_entity_poly.pdbx_seq_one_letter_code
_entity_poly.pdbx_strand_id
1 'polypeptide(L)'
;MIRVHNNFLAVTFALLSALTIAVGTVWRHQIVLRHRRQTENANGGAGASKVSTLGTVKRPTWWLSLMLAWLAYGFQAVALACGSLLVVQPVLVLSLLMTLLLAAHVERRPMEIDETFWATTLTAAVGVLVILGRPVPGTREAPPAEWLVAVGIGAVIMAVVFVVAVGHDASISTFALGAVCGAIFGYLAVFSKKAVDTFVAGGVEGLVTAWPLYALLAAAVVGTIVQQYAFSAGNLAQSLPAMKIFEPLLAYALGLTLLGETFDVSTPLGWTLMALAVLMMFAATFMLSRKPV
;
A
#
# COMPACT_ATOMS: atom_id res chain seq x y z
N MET A 1 -7.80 -6.78 -28.90
CA MET A 1 -8.06 -7.69 -27.76
C MET A 1 -9.07 -7.03 -26.83
N ILE A 2 -10.10 -7.76 -26.43
CA ILE A 2 -11.22 -7.26 -25.61
C ILE A 2 -10.66 -6.98 -24.20
N ARG A 3 -10.69 -5.72 -23.74
CA ARG A 3 -10.44 -5.41 -22.32
C ARG A 3 -11.55 -6.07 -21.51
N VAL A 4 -11.24 -7.17 -20.83
CA VAL A 4 -12.17 -7.81 -19.90
C VAL A 4 -12.14 -7.00 -18.60
N HIS A 5 -12.79 -5.84 -18.62
CA HIS A 5 -13.03 -5.08 -17.40
C HIS A 5 -14.13 -5.80 -16.63
N ASN A 6 -13.76 -6.36 -15.48
CA ASN A 6 -14.68 -7.05 -14.62
C ASN A 6 -14.30 -6.75 -13.16
N ASN A 7 -15.10 -5.89 -12.52
CA ASN A 7 -14.90 -5.50 -11.14
C ASN A 7 -14.88 -6.71 -10.19
N PHE A 8 -15.61 -7.79 -10.51
CA PHE A 8 -15.54 -9.03 -9.74
C PHE A 8 -14.14 -9.64 -9.79
N LEU A 9 -13.56 -9.83 -10.98
CA LEU A 9 -12.20 -10.35 -11.14
C LEU A 9 -11.17 -9.42 -10.48
N ALA A 10 -11.32 -8.11 -10.66
CA ALA A 10 -10.44 -7.13 -10.03
C ALA A 10 -10.45 -7.24 -8.50
N VAL A 11 -11.64 -7.34 -7.89
CA VAL A 11 -11.79 -7.54 -6.44
C VAL A 11 -11.22 -8.87 -6.00
N THR A 12 -11.48 -9.97 -6.73
CA THR A 12 -10.93 -11.29 -6.38
C THR A 12 -9.40 -11.29 -6.39
N PHE A 13 -8.77 -10.78 -7.43
CA PHE A 13 -7.31 -10.71 -7.51
C PHE A 13 -6.71 -9.71 -6.50
N ALA A 14 -7.39 -8.60 -6.23
CA ALA A 14 -6.97 -7.67 -5.18
C ALA A 14 -7.06 -8.31 -3.79
N LEU A 15 -8.09 -9.11 -3.50
CA LEU A 15 -8.21 -9.88 -2.26
C LEU A 15 -7.13 -10.97 -2.16
N LEU A 16 -6.83 -11.68 -3.25
CA LEU A 16 -5.74 -12.66 -3.29
C LEU A 16 -4.38 -11.99 -3.05
N SER A 17 -4.15 -10.82 -3.64
CA SER A 17 -2.98 -9.99 -3.36
C SER A 17 -2.94 -9.61 -1.88
N ALA A 18 -4.02 -9.06 -1.33
CA ALA A 18 -4.12 -8.65 0.07
C ALA A 18 -3.86 -9.81 1.05
N LEU A 19 -4.41 -11.00 0.77
CA LEU A 19 -4.17 -12.21 1.55
C LEU A 19 -2.71 -12.66 1.48
N THR A 20 -2.11 -12.60 0.29
CA THR A 20 -0.70 -12.96 0.08
C THR A 20 0.23 -11.99 0.82
N ILE A 21 -0.09 -10.70 0.81
CA ILE A 21 0.60 -9.66 1.61
C ILE A 21 0.49 -9.98 3.10
N ALA A 22 -0.71 -10.32 3.57
CA ALA A 22 -0.96 -10.65 4.97
C ALA A 22 -0.14 -11.86 5.44
N VAL A 23 -0.17 -12.95 4.67
CA VAL A 23 0.62 -14.16 4.93
C VAL A 23 2.12 -13.84 4.96
N GLY A 24 2.61 -13.10 3.97
CA GLY A 24 4.02 -12.68 3.91
C GLY A 24 4.44 -11.82 5.10
N THR A 25 3.56 -10.94 5.57
CA THR A 25 3.81 -10.04 6.70
C THR A 25 3.86 -10.80 8.02
N VAL A 26 2.87 -11.65 8.31
CA VAL A 26 2.84 -12.48 9.52
C VAL A 26 4.02 -13.45 9.56
N TRP A 27 4.36 -14.06 8.42
CA TRP A 27 5.52 -14.94 8.33
C TRP A 27 6.83 -14.21 8.65
N ARG A 28 7.02 -13.00 8.09
CA ARG A 28 8.19 -12.16 8.35
C ARG A 28 8.26 -11.77 9.84
N HIS A 29 7.13 -11.39 10.44
CA HIS A 29 7.05 -11.07 11.85
C HIS A 29 7.49 -12.25 12.74
N GLN A 30 6.99 -13.46 12.46
CA GLN A 30 7.36 -14.67 13.20
C GLN A 30 8.84 -15.03 13.07
N ILE A 31 9.45 -14.83 11.89
CA ILE A 31 10.90 -15.05 11.71
C ILE A 31 11.66 -14.14 12.68
N VAL A 32 11.31 -12.87 12.76
CA VAL A 32 11.96 -11.87 13.63
C VAL A 32 11.79 -12.26 15.10
N LEU A 33 10.58 -12.61 15.53
CA LEU A 33 10.32 -13.03 16.92
C LEU A 33 11.09 -14.30 17.31
N ARG A 34 11.13 -15.31 16.43
CA ARG A 34 11.91 -16.53 16.66
C ARG A 34 13.40 -16.24 16.77
N HIS A 35 13.92 -15.30 15.98
CA HIS A 35 15.33 -14.89 16.07
C HIS A 35 15.61 -14.21 17.40
N ARG A 36 14.75 -13.29 17.84
CA ARG A 36 14.91 -12.60 19.12
C ARG A 36 14.96 -13.59 20.28
N ARG A 37 14.01 -14.53 20.33
CA ARG A 37 13.98 -15.59 21.36
C ARG A 37 15.22 -16.51 21.31
N GLN A 38 15.66 -16.89 20.12
CA GLN A 38 16.84 -17.75 19.97
C GLN A 38 18.13 -17.05 20.41
N THR A 39 18.21 -15.73 20.18
CA THR A 39 19.37 -14.92 20.59
C THR A 39 19.35 -14.63 22.08
N GLU A 40 18.18 -14.36 22.66
CA GLU A 40 17.99 -14.20 24.12
C GLU A 40 18.35 -15.49 24.88
N ASN A 41 17.93 -16.65 24.38
CA ASN A 41 18.28 -17.95 24.97
C ASN A 41 19.77 -18.32 24.82
N ALA A 42 20.44 -17.87 23.76
CA ALA A 42 21.86 -18.16 23.52
C ALA A 42 22.81 -17.27 24.33
N ASN A 43 22.41 -16.02 24.64
CA ASN A 43 23.28 -15.02 25.28
C ASN A 43 23.07 -14.84 26.80
N GLY A 44 22.22 -15.64 27.45
CA GLY A 44 22.16 -15.68 28.93
C GLY A 44 22.04 -14.31 29.62
N GLY A 45 21.28 -13.37 29.05
CA GLY A 45 21.02 -12.06 29.67
C GLY A 45 22.08 -10.96 29.46
N ALA A 46 23.17 -11.19 28.73
CA ALA A 46 24.17 -10.14 28.47
C ALA A 46 24.50 -9.97 26.98
N GLY A 47 24.19 -8.79 26.44
CA GLY A 47 24.72 -8.30 25.17
C GLY A 47 23.77 -8.45 23.98
N ALA A 48 23.17 -7.33 23.58
CA ALA A 48 22.46 -7.16 22.32
C ALA A 48 23.43 -7.38 21.15
N SER A 49 23.47 -8.60 20.61
CA SER A 49 24.27 -8.90 19.43
C SER A 49 23.63 -8.22 18.22
N LYS A 50 24.45 -7.42 17.50
CA LYS A 50 24.11 -6.87 16.19
C LYS A 50 23.57 -8.01 15.32
N VAL A 51 22.29 -7.95 14.98
CA VAL A 51 21.70 -8.85 13.97
C VAL A 51 22.51 -8.69 12.69
N SER A 52 23.37 -9.67 12.40
CA SER A 52 24.18 -9.67 11.17
C SER A 52 23.23 -9.83 9.99
N THR A 53 23.01 -8.72 9.27
CA THR A 53 22.17 -8.64 8.07
C THR A 53 22.57 -9.67 7.00
N LEU A 54 23.84 -10.08 6.98
CA LEU A 54 24.38 -11.09 6.07
C LEU A 54 23.94 -12.54 6.38
N GLY A 55 23.63 -12.86 7.64
CA GLY A 55 23.16 -14.20 8.04
C GLY A 55 21.72 -14.48 7.61
N THR A 56 20.92 -13.43 7.43
CA THR A 56 19.49 -13.52 7.09
C THR A 56 19.27 -13.88 5.62
N VAL A 57 20.12 -13.39 4.71
CA VAL A 57 20.01 -13.60 3.25
C VAL A 57 20.22 -15.07 2.84
N LYS A 58 20.99 -15.84 3.63
CA LYS A 58 21.28 -17.25 3.35
C LYS A 58 20.16 -18.22 3.76
N ARG A 59 19.09 -17.74 4.40
CA ARG A 59 18.02 -18.60 4.92
C ARG A 59 16.89 -18.75 3.89
N PRO A 60 16.38 -19.97 3.65
CA PRO A 60 15.32 -20.21 2.66
C PRO A 60 14.01 -19.48 3.02
N THR A 61 13.78 -19.21 4.31
CA THR A 61 12.61 -18.49 4.80
C THR A 61 12.59 -17.02 4.39
N TRP A 62 13.75 -16.40 4.14
CA TRP A 62 13.83 -15.03 3.62
C TRP A 62 13.39 -14.98 2.15
N TRP A 63 13.87 -15.94 1.35
CA TRP A 63 13.47 -16.09 -0.05
C TRP A 63 11.98 -16.37 -0.20
N LEU A 64 11.38 -17.16 0.70
CA LEU A 64 9.94 -17.41 0.69
C LEU A 64 9.13 -16.11 0.88
N SER A 65 9.54 -15.24 1.81
CA SER A 65 8.91 -13.93 2.02
C SER A 65 9.04 -13.02 0.79
N LEU A 66 10.18 -13.07 0.11
CA LEU A 66 10.39 -12.33 -1.14
C LEU A 66 9.50 -12.87 -2.27
N MET A 67 9.38 -14.19 -2.41
CA MET A 67 8.48 -14.82 -3.40
C MET A 67 7.01 -14.45 -3.16
N LEU A 68 6.56 -14.44 -1.90
CA LEU A 68 5.21 -13.98 -1.53
C LEU A 68 4.96 -12.52 -1.92
N ALA A 69 5.96 -11.64 -1.76
CA ALA A 69 5.83 -10.24 -2.17
C ALA A 69 5.69 -10.10 -3.70
N TRP A 70 6.49 -10.83 -4.47
CA TRP A 70 6.36 -10.85 -5.94
C TRP A 70 5.02 -11.41 -6.40
N LEU A 71 4.55 -12.49 -5.75
CA LEU A 71 3.27 -13.10 -6.06
C LEU A 71 2.10 -12.14 -5.75
N ALA A 72 2.14 -11.47 -4.60
CA ALA A 72 1.17 -10.44 -4.23
C ALA A 72 1.11 -9.30 -5.26
N TYR A 73 2.28 -8.80 -5.68
CA TYR A 73 2.36 -7.75 -6.69
C TYR A 73 1.86 -8.24 -8.05
N GLY A 74 2.13 -9.51 -8.41
CA GLY A 74 1.57 -10.15 -9.61
C GLY A 74 0.05 -10.18 -9.59
N PHE A 75 -0.57 -10.60 -8.47
CA PHE A 75 -2.03 -10.55 -8.32
C PHE A 75 -2.57 -9.11 -8.38
N GLN A 76 -1.87 -8.15 -7.78
CA GLN A 76 -2.24 -6.74 -7.88
C GLN A 76 -2.18 -6.23 -9.33
N ALA A 77 -1.17 -6.60 -10.09
CA ALA A 77 -1.05 -6.24 -11.50
C ALA A 77 -2.23 -6.81 -12.32
N VAL A 78 -2.61 -8.07 -12.08
CA VAL A 78 -3.80 -8.67 -12.72
C VAL A 78 -5.08 -7.96 -12.28
N ALA A 79 -5.20 -7.59 -10.99
CA ALA A 79 -6.35 -6.83 -10.50
C ALA A 79 -6.48 -5.47 -11.20
N LEU A 80 -5.37 -4.75 -11.38
CA LEU A 80 -5.30 -3.50 -12.13
C LEU A 80 -5.58 -3.69 -13.63
N ALA A 81 -5.23 -4.85 -14.21
CA ALA A 81 -5.56 -5.15 -15.61
C ALA A 81 -7.08 -5.32 -15.80
N CYS A 82 -7.76 -5.90 -14.82
CA CYS A 82 -9.19 -6.18 -14.86
C CYS A 82 -10.07 -5.04 -14.33
N GLY A 83 -9.51 -4.05 -13.63
CA GLY A 83 -10.29 -3.03 -12.92
C GLY A 83 -9.63 -1.66 -12.81
N SER A 84 -10.33 -0.77 -12.10
CA SER A 84 -9.89 0.59 -11.81
C SER A 84 -9.01 0.63 -10.55
N LEU A 85 -8.07 1.57 -10.53
CA LEU A 85 -7.24 1.88 -9.35
C LEU A 85 -8.11 2.19 -8.12
N LEU A 86 -9.25 2.87 -8.32
CA LEU A 86 -10.24 3.20 -7.28
C LEU A 86 -10.91 1.97 -6.64
N VAL A 87 -10.94 0.82 -7.31
CA VAL A 87 -11.40 -0.46 -6.70
C VAL A 87 -10.25 -1.15 -5.99
N VAL A 88 -9.11 -1.26 -6.67
CA VAL A 88 -8.00 -2.11 -6.23
C VAL A 88 -7.39 -1.59 -4.93
N GLN A 89 -7.20 -0.28 -4.80
CA GLN A 89 -6.54 0.29 -3.63
C GLN A 89 -7.28 0.06 -2.31
N PRO A 90 -8.58 0.37 -2.16
CA PRO A 90 -9.32 0.06 -0.93
C PRO A 90 -9.26 -1.42 -0.56
N VAL A 91 -9.37 -2.30 -1.55
CA VAL A 91 -9.33 -3.74 -1.32
C VAL A 91 -7.95 -4.15 -0.80
N LEU A 92 -6.86 -3.57 -1.30
CA LEU A 92 -5.52 -3.81 -0.77
C LEU A 92 -5.35 -3.34 0.68
N VAL A 93 -6.09 -2.33 1.14
CA VAL A 93 -6.07 -1.91 2.56
C VAL A 93 -6.60 -3.01 3.48
N LEU A 94 -7.48 -3.90 3.00
CA LEU A 94 -7.94 -5.07 3.76
C LEU A 94 -6.82 -6.07 4.07
N SER A 95 -5.65 -5.95 3.44
CA SER A 95 -4.46 -6.72 3.85
C SER A 95 -4.11 -6.50 5.32
N LEU A 96 -4.34 -5.31 5.88
CA LEU A 96 -4.12 -5.02 7.31
C LEU A 96 -5.04 -5.86 8.20
N LEU A 97 -6.33 -5.90 7.84
CA LEU A 97 -7.32 -6.72 8.53
C LEU A 97 -6.95 -8.20 8.46
N MET A 98 -6.60 -8.69 7.27
CA MET A 98 -6.18 -10.08 7.09
C MET A 98 -4.90 -10.40 7.85
N THR A 99 -3.98 -9.43 7.94
CA THR A 99 -2.74 -9.56 8.71
C THR A 99 -3.05 -9.74 10.19
N LEU A 100 -3.90 -8.89 10.76
CA LEU A 100 -4.28 -8.97 12.17
C LEU A 100 -5.04 -10.26 12.51
N LEU A 101 -5.99 -10.65 11.67
CA LEU A 101 -6.72 -11.92 11.82
C LEU A 101 -5.76 -13.12 11.81
N LEU A 102 -4.83 -13.14 10.85
CA LEU A 102 -3.87 -14.22 10.73
C LEU A 102 -2.86 -14.22 11.89
N ALA A 103 -2.39 -13.05 12.33
CA ALA A 103 -1.51 -12.92 13.48
C ALA A 103 -2.20 -13.44 14.76
N ALA A 104 -3.42 -12.99 15.04
CA ALA A 104 -4.20 -13.44 16.18
C ALA A 104 -4.42 -14.96 16.14
N HIS A 105 -4.71 -15.51 14.96
CA HIS A 105 -4.89 -16.95 14.77
C HIS A 105 -3.61 -17.75 15.04
N VAL A 106 -2.46 -17.32 14.51
CA VAL A 106 -1.20 -18.06 14.70
C VAL A 106 -0.69 -17.94 16.14
N GLU A 107 -0.87 -16.77 16.77
CA GLU A 107 -0.51 -16.56 18.17
C GLU A 107 -1.51 -17.18 19.16
N ARG A 108 -2.64 -17.68 18.65
CA ARG A 108 -3.76 -18.21 19.45
C ARG A 108 -4.24 -17.20 20.50
N ARG A 109 -4.18 -15.90 20.17
CA ARG A 109 -4.67 -14.82 21.04
C ARG A 109 -6.08 -14.39 20.60
N PRO A 110 -6.98 -14.05 21.54
CA PRO A 110 -8.22 -13.39 21.17
C PRO A 110 -7.91 -11.99 20.62
N MET A 111 -8.74 -11.54 19.67
CA MET A 111 -8.70 -10.15 19.21
C MET A 111 -9.37 -9.25 20.25
N GLU A 112 -8.78 -8.08 20.49
CA GLU A 112 -9.40 -7.08 21.35
C GLU A 112 -10.71 -6.56 20.70
N ILE A 113 -11.63 -6.06 21.53
CA ILE A 113 -12.88 -5.46 21.05
C ILE A 113 -12.57 -4.28 20.11
N ASP A 114 -11.57 -3.46 20.46
CA ASP A 114 -11.13 -2.34 19.63
C ASP A 114 -10.57 -2.79 18.27
N GLU A 115 -9.74 -3.84 18.25
CA GLU A 115 -9.19 -4.40 17.00
C GLU A 115 -10.33 -4.89 16.09
N THR A 116 -11.31 -5.57 16.68
CA THR A 116 -12.49 -6.09 15.98
C THR A 116 -13.38 -4.95 15.45
N PHE A 117 -13.61 -3.91 16.24
CA PHE A 117 -14.38 -2.74 15.85
C PHE A 117 -13.75 -2.00 14.65
N TRP A 118 -12.46 -1.73 14.70
CA TRP A 118 -11.78 -1.05 13.58
C TRP A 118 -11.63 -1.95 12.36
N ALA A 119 -11.43 -3.26 12.54
CA ALA A 119 -11.42 -4.24 11.46
C ALA A 119 -12.77 -4.29 10.71
N THR A 120 -13.87 -4.40 11.45
CA THR A 120 -15.23 -4.41 10.89
C THR A 120 -15.56 -3.07 10.21
N THR A 121 -15.19 -1.95 10.83
CA THR A 121 -15.32 -0.61 10.25
C THR A 121 -14.58 -0.49 8.92
N LEU A 122 -13.32 -0.96 8.86
CA LEU A 122 -12.52 -0.95 7.64
C LEU A 122 -13.18 -1.77 6.53
N THR A 123 -13.66 -2.98 6.87
CA THR A 123 -14.36 -3.86 5.93
C THR A 123 -15.62 -3.21 5.38
N ALA A 124 -16.43 -2.63 6.25
CA ALA A 124 -17.67 -1.95 5.86
C ALA A 124 -17.38 -0.74 4.95
N ALA A 125 -16.39 0.07 5.31
CA ALA A 125 -15.95 1.23 4.51
C ALA A 125 -15.50 0.82 3.10
N VAL A 126 -14.64 -0.20 3.00
CA VAL A 126 -14.19 -0.73 1.70
C VAL A 126 -15.36 -1.33 0.90
N GLY A 127 -16.27 -2.04 1.57
CA GLY A 127 -17.49 -2.57 0.96
C GLY A 127 -18.36 -1.47 0.35
N VAL A 128 -18.57 -0.37 1.07
CA VAL A 128 -19.28 0.81 0.54
C VAL A 128 -18.53 1.40 -0.64
N LEU A 129 -17.21 1.58 -0.55
CA LEU A 129 -16.39 2.12 -1.64
C LEU A 129 -16.52 1.34 -2.94
N VAL A 130 -16.54 0.01 -2.85
CA VAL A 130 -16.60 -0.87 -4.02
C VAL A 130 -18.03 -1.03 -4.55
N ILE A 131 -19.01 -1.25 -3.67
CA ILE A 131 -20.38 -1.59 -4.07
C ILE A 131 -21.17 -0.33 -4.45
N LEU A 132 -21.10 0.72 -3.63
CA LEU A 132 -21.82 1.97 -3.87
C LEU A 132 -21.07 2.85 -4.87
N GLY A 133 -19.74 2.93 -4.75
CA GLY A 133 -18.92 3.76 -5.63
C GLY A 133 -18.89 3.30 -7.09
N ARG A 134 -19.15 2.01 -7.34
CA ARG A 134 -19.14 1.38 -8.67
C ARG A 134 -18.04 1.95 -9.59
N PRO A 135 -16.77 1.83 -9.21
CA PRO A 135 -15.75 2.59 -9.90
C PRO A 135 -15.57 2.09 -11.33
N VAL A 136 -15.43 3.06 -12.24
CA VAL A 136 -15.36 2.84 -13.68
C VAL A 136 -13.94 3.13 -14.16
N PRO A 137 -13.30 2.18 -14.88
CA PRO A 137 -12.01 2.42 -15.49
C PRO A 137 -12.04 3.60 -16.47
N GLY A 138 -11.04 4.47 -16.36
CA GLY A 138 -10.87 5.60 -17.25
C GLY A 138 -10.22 5.20 -18.57
N THR A 139 -10.61 5.86 -19.65
CA THR A 139 -10.00 5.72 -20.98
C THR A 139 -9.14 6.93 -21.35
N ARG A 140 -8.90 7.85 -20.40
CA ARG A 140 -8.16 9.08 -20.66
C ARG A 140 -6.67 8.78 -20.84
N GLU A 141 -6.13 9.27 -21.95
CA GLU A 141 -4.70 9.36 -22.19
C GLU A 141 -4.26 10.80 -21.92
N ALA A 142 -3.88 11.08 -20.67
CA ALA A 142 -3.39 12.40 -20.29
C ALA A 142 -2.13 12.77 -21.11
N PRO A 143 -2.08 13.98 -21.69
CA PRO A 143 -0.91 14.47 -22.42
C PRO A 143 0.37 14.43 -21.56
N PRO A 144 1.57 14.29 -22.16
CA PRO A 144 2.83 14.30 -21.43
C PRO A 144 3.03 15.54 -20.54
N ALA A 145 2.50 16.70 -20.96
CA ALA A 145 2.57 17.94 -20.18
C ALA A 145 1.82 17.83 -18.84
N GLU A 146 0.63 17.19 -18.81
CA GLU A 146 -0.12 16.99 -17.56
C GLU A 146 0.64 16.08 -16.60
N TRP A 147 1.30 15.04 -17.12
CA TRP A 147 2.17 14.17 -16.32
C TRP A 147 3.37 14.92 -15.76
N LEU A 148 4.06 15.73 -16.57
CA LEU A 148 5.19 16.53 -16.12
C LEU A 148 4.77 17.52 -15.02
N VAL A 149 3.62 18.16 -15.16
CA VAL A 149 3.08 19.08 -14.14
C VAL A 149 2.74 18.32 -12.87
N ALA A 150 1.99 17.21 -12.96
CA ALA A 150 1.60 16.42 -11.79
C ALA A 150 2.83 15.89 -11.04
N VAL A 151 3.72 15.19 -11.74
CA VAL A 151 4.95 14.62 -11.16
C VAL A 151 5.88 15.73 -10.67
N GLY A 152 6.03 16.83 -11.43
CA GLY A 152 6.88 17.96 -11.06
C GLY A 152 6.42 18.66 -9.79
N ILE A 153 5.13 19.02 -9.71
CA ILE A 153 4.55 19.63 -8.51
C ILE A 153 4.63 18.67 -7.33
N GLY A 154 4.26 17.40 -7.53
CA GLY A 154 4.36 16.38 -6.51
C GLY A 154 5.78 16.23 -5.98
N ALA A 155 6.77 16.13 -6.85
CA ALA A 155 8.18 16.02 -6.49
C ALA A 155 8.67 17.24 -5.70
N VAL A 156 8.31 18.46 -6.11
CA VAL A 156 8.67 19.69 -5.40
C VAL A 156 8.05 19.71 -4.01
N ILE A 157 6.75 19.45 -3.88
CA ILE A 157 6.06 19.42 -2.57
C ILE A 157 6.70 18.37 -1.66
N MET A 158 6.90 17.15 -2.17
CA MET A 158 7.52 16.06 -1.42
C MET A 158 8.95 16.39 -0.99
N ALA A 159 9.76 17.01 -1.86
CA ALA A 159 11.12 17.42 -1.53
C ALA A 159 11.14 18.52 -0.46
N VAL A 160 10.26 19.52 -0.56
CA VAL A 160 10.13 20.58 0.46
C VAL A 160 9.71 19.98 1.80
N VAL A 161 8.68 19.13 1.82
CA VAL A 161 8.23 18.47 3.06
C VAL A 161 9.33 17.60 3.64
N PHE A 162 10.07 16.87 2.81
CA PHE A 162 11.21 16.05 3.25
C PHE A 162 12.30 16.90 3.90
N VAL A 163 12.74 17.98 3.24
CA VAL A 163 13.80 18.86 3.76
C VAL A 163 13.36 19.54 5.06
N VAL A 164 12.13 20.04 5.12
CA VAL A 164 11.57 20.68 6.32
C VAL A 164 11.45 19.66 7.46
N ALA A 165 10.99 18.44 7.18
CA ALA A 165 10.82 17.39 8.17
C ALA A 165 12.13 17.00 8.85
N VAL A 166 13.25 16.98 8.14
CA VAL A 166 14.57 16.60 8.69
C VAL A 166 15.04 17.58 9.79
N GLY A 167 14.58 18.84 9.78
CA GLY A 167 14.98 19.87 10.75
C GLY A 167 14.03 20.05 11.95
N HIS A 168 12.95 19.29 12.07
CA HIS A 168 11.93 19.46 13.11
C HIS A 168 11.97 18.35 14.18
N ASP A 169 11.17 18.51 15.23
CA ASP A 169 10.97 17.50 16.27
C ASP A 169 10.66 16.12 15.69
N ALA A 170 11.22 15.09 16.31
CA ALA A 170 11.17 13.71 15.82
C ALA A 170 9.74 13.23 15.50
N SER A 171 8.73 13.67 16.27
CA SER A 171 7.33 13.28 16.05
C SER A 171 6.75 13.87 14.77
N ILE A 172 7.02 15.15 14.49
CA ILE A 172 6.53 15.84 13.28
C ILE A 172 7.28 15.29 12.07
N SER A 173 8.60 15.13 12.21
CA SER A 173 9.47 14.55 11.19
C SER A 173 8.99 13.16 10.75
N THR A 174 8.72 12.27 11.71
CA THR A 174 8.28 10.89 11.43
C THR A 174 6.95 10.83 10.68
N PHE A 175 5.97 11.64 11.07
CA PHE A 175 4.68 11.70 10.36
C PHE A 175 4.84 12.30 8.96
N ALA A 176 5.59 13.39 8.82
CA ALA A 176 5.82 14.06 7.54
C ALA A 176 6.57 13.17 6.54
N LEU A 177 7.63 12.48 6.98
CA LEU A 177 8.36 11.51 6.16
C LEU A 177 7.47 10.32 5.79
N GLY A 178 6.59 9.87 6.70
CA GLY A 178 5.56 8.88 6.40
C GLY A 178 4.57 9.36 5.32
N ALA A 179 4.13 10.62 5.37
CA ALA A 179 3.25 11.20 4.37
C ALA A 179 3.92 11.30 2.99
N VAL A 180 5.19 11.74 2.94
CA VAL A 180 5.99 11.77 1.70
C VAL A 180 6.14 10.36 1.12
N CYS A 181 6.46 9.39 1.97
CA CYS A 181 6.56 7.99 1.56
C CYS A 181 5.23 7.46 0.99
N GLY A 182 4.12 7.75 1.66
CA GLY A 182 2.77 7.41 1.17
C GLY A 182 2.50 8.02 -0.19
N ALA A 183 2.79 9.31 -0.36
CA ALA A 183 2.64 10.01 -1.64
C ALA A 183 3.48 9.36 -2.75
N ILE A 184 4.75 9.00 -2.49
CA ILE A 184 5.57 8.29 -3.49
C ILE A 184 4.94 6.95 -3.89
N PHE A 185 4.40 6.19 -2.94
CA PHE A 185 3.69 4.94 -3.24
C PHE A 185 2.33 5.17 -3.92
N GLY A 186 1.70 6.32 -3.70
CA GLY A 186 0.54 6.76 -4.48
C GLY A 186 0.89 6.93 -5.95
N TYR A 187 1.99 7.63 -6.25
CA TYR A 187 2.54 7.72 -7.61
C TYR A 187 2.88 6.33 -8.18
N LEU A 188 3.55 5.49 -7.38
CA LEU A 188 3.87 4.11 -7.76
C LEU A 188 2.62 3.38 -8.25
N ALA A 189 1.51 3.42 -7.50
CA ALA A 189 0.29 2.71 -7.85
C ALA A 189 -0.34 3.21 -9.16
N VAL A 190 -0.28 4.51 -9.43
CA VAL A 190 -0.76 5.10 -10.69
C VAL A 190 0.15 4.67 -11.86
N PHE A 191 1.47 4.67 -11.66
CA PHE A 191 2.41 4.15 -12.65
C PHE A 191 2.24 2.65 -12.88
N SER A 192 1.91 1.86 -11.83
CA SER A 192 1.58 0.44 -11.95
C SER A 192 0.37 0.26 -12.86
N LYS A 193 -0.69 1.05 -12.66
CA LYS A 193 -1.90 0.99 -13.48
C LYS A 193 -1.57 1.31 -14.95
N LYS A 194 -0.84 2.39 -15.22
CA LYS A 194 -0.42 2.72 -16.59
C LYS A 194 0.49 1.66 -17.22
N ALA A 195 1.47 1.14 -16.48
CA ALA A 195 2.36 0.10 -16.97
C ALA A 195 1.58 -1.18 -17.33
N VAL A 196 0.62 -1.58 -16.49
CA VAL A 196 -0.26 -2.72 -16.75
C VAL A 196 -1.15 -2.45 -17.97
N ASP A 197 -1.74 -1.28 -18.10
CA ASP A 197 -2.57 -0.92 -19.26
C ASP A 197 -1.73 -0.97 -20.56
N THR A 198 -0.48 -0.49 -20.53
CA THR A 198 0.44 -0.59 -21.66
C THR A 198 0.84 -2.03 -21.98
N PHE A 199 1.08 -2.85 -20.96
CA PHE A 199 1.34 -4.29 -21.15
C PHE A 199 0.16 -5.02 -21.78
N VAL A 200 -1.07 -4.72 -21.36
CA VAL A 200 -2.28 -5.31 -21.95
C VAL A 200 -2.46 -4.89 -23.41
N ALA A 201 -2.05 -3.67 -23.78
CA ALA A 201 -2.16 -3.15 -25.13
C ALA A 201 -1.05 -3.63 -26.08
N GLY A 202 0.21 -3.66 -25.62
CA GLY A 202 1.39 -3.87 -26.47
C GLY A 202 2.30 -5.03 -26.04
N GLY A 203 1.88 -5.84 -25.06
CA GLY A 203 2.65 -6.96 -24.54
C GLY A 203 3.95 -6.54 -23.85
N VAL A 204 4.92 -7.45 -23.84
CA VAL A 204 6.23 -7.23 -23.19
C VAL A 204 7.00 -6.10 -23.87
N GLU A 205 7.00 -6.04 -25.20
CA GLU A 205 7.70 -5.00 -25.97
C GLU A 205 7.14 -3.61 -25.65
N GLY A 206 5.80 -3.47 -25.63
CA GLY A 206 5.15 -2.23 -25.22
C GLY A 206 5.50 -1.84 -23.78
N LEU A 207 5.57 -2.80 -22.87
CA LEU A 207 5.91 -2.53 -21.47
C LEU A 207 7.36 -2.03 -21.30
N VAL A 208 8.34 -2.70 -21.92
CA VAL A 208 9.76 -2.36 -21.74
C VAL A 208 10.15 -1.07 -22.45
N THR A 209 9.43 -0.67 -23.50
CA THR A 209 9.68 0.60 -24.20
C THR A 209 8.95 1.78 -23.56
N ALA A 210 8.00 1.52 -22.66
CA ALA A 210 7.15 2.55 -22.09
C ALA A 210 7.75 3.18 -20.83
N TRP A 211 7.74 4.51 -20.80
CA TRP A 211 8.19 5.32 -19.66
C TRP A 211 7.52 4.98 -18.31
N PRO A 212 6.24 4.54 -18.21
CA PRO A 212 5.62 4.24 -16.93
C PRO A 212 6.31 3.10 -16.17
N LEU A 213 6.92 2.13 -16.85
CA LEU A 213 7.70 1.08 -16.21
C LEU A 213 8.91 1.66 -15.47
N TYR A 214 9.64 2.57 -16.11
CA TYR A 214 10.81 3.20 -15.50
C TYR A 214 10.43 4.16 -14.37
N ALA A 215 9.33 4.91 -14.53
CA ALA A 215 8.79 5.76 -13.47
C ALA A 215 8.32 4.93 -12.25
N LEU A 216 7.67 3.79 -12.50
CA LEU A 216 7.31 2.82 -11.47
C LEU A 216 8.56 2.33 -10.72
N LEU A 217 9.60 1.87 -11.42
CA LEU A 217 10.83 1.37 -10.80
C LEU A 217 11.54 2.47 -10.00
N ALA A 218 11.61 3.69 -10.54
CA ALA A 218 12.17 4.84 -9.84
C ALA A 218 11.38 5.16 -8.56
N ALA A 219 10.05 5.21 -8.63
CA ALA A 219 9.19 5.43 -7.47
C ALA A 219 9.33 4.30 -6.42
N ALA A 220 9.51 3.05 -6.84
CA ALA A 220 9.73 1.93 -5.93
C ALA A 220 11.04 2.08 -5.15
N VAL A 221 12.12 2.45 -5.85
CA VAL A 221 13.45 2.66 -5.23
C VAL A 221 13.41 3.87 -4.29
N VAL A 222 12.96 5.03 -4.77
CA VAL A 222 12.89 6.26 -3.97
C VAL A 222 11.95 6.09 -2.79
N GLY A 223 10.77 5.51 -3.01
CA GLY A 223 9.78 5.22 -1.98
C GLY A 223 10.34 4.30 -0.89
N THR A 224 11.07 3.26 -1.27
CA THR A 224 11.74 2.37 -0.31
C THR A 224 12.81 3.09 0.50
N ILE A 225 13.62 3.95 -0.14
CA ILE A 225 14.64 4.76 0.56
C ILE A 225 13.97 5.70 1.57
N VAL A 226 12.95 6.46 1.15
CA VAL A 226 12.20 7.36 2.04
C VAL A 226 11.48 6.59 3.14
N GLN A 227 10.97 5.40 2.85
CA GLN A 227 10.38 4.51 3.84
C GLN A 227 11.39 4.13 4.93
N GLN A 228 12.63 3.78 4.56
CA GLN A 228 13.67 3.50 5.54
C GLN A 228 13.98 4.74 6.40
N TYR A 229 14.07 5.93 5.80
CA TYR A 229 14.24 7.17 6.54
C TYR A 229 13.10 7.41 7.53
N ALA A 230 11.85 7.29 7.09
CA ALA A 230 10.67 7.45 7.94
C ALA A 230 10.65 6.46 9.11
N PHE A 231 11.05 5.21 8.89
CA PHE A 231 11.13 4.20 9.94
C PHE A 231 12.32 4.41 10.90
N SER A 232 13.39 5.06 10.43
CA SER A 232 14.55 5.39 11.26
C SER A 232 14.40 6.70 12.05
N ALA A 233 13.56 7.63 11.58
CA ALA A 233 13.41 8.96 12.15
C ALA A 233 12.66 8.97 13.50
N GLY A 234 11.86 7.95 13.79
CA GLY A 234 11.12 7.87 15.05
C GLY A 234 10.17 6.69 15.14
N ASN A 235 9.07 6.87 15.86
CA ASN A 235 8.16 5.79 16.19
C ASN A 235 7.38 5.30 14.95
N LEU A 236 7.51 4.02 14.63
CA LEU A 236 6.81 3.35 13.54
C LEU A 236 5.27 3.57 13.59
N ALA A 237 4.71 3.70 14.80
CA ALA A 237 3.29 3.98 15.04
C ALA A 237 2.83 5.38 14.60
N GLN A 238 3.76 6.25 14.19
CA GLN A 238 3.47 7.58 13.62
C GLN A 238 3.65 7.60 12.11
N SER A 239 4.67 6.93 11.57
CA SER A 239 4.96 6.92 10.13
C SER A 239 4.02 6.01 9.34
N LEU A 240 3.69 4.82 9.86
CA LEU A 240 2.83 3.86 9.18
C LEU A 240 1.41 4.39 8.91
N PRO A 241 0.71 5.01 9.89
CA PRO A 241 -0.59 5.60 9.62
C PRO A 241 -0.53 6.66 8.51
N ALA A 242 0.50 7.52 8.53
CA ALA A 242 0.67 8.55 7.51
C ALA A 242 0.84 7.92 6.11
N MET A 243 1.72 6.94 5.96
CA MET A 243 1.92 6.23 4.69
C MET A 243 0.60 5.68 4.15
N LYS A 244 -0.18 5.01 5.01
CA LYS A 244 -1.42 4.34 4.63
C LYS A 244 -2.59 5.26 4.31
N ILE A 245 -2.54 6.52 4.74
CA ILE A 245 -3.54 7.54 4.38
C ILE A 245 -3.14 8.23 3.07
N PHE A 246 -1.89 8.69 2.97
CA PHE A 246 -1.45 9.52 1.84
C PHE A 246 -1.27 8.71 0.55
N GLU A 247 -0.94 7.43 0.63
CA GLU A 247 -0.87 6.53 -0.53
C GLU A 247 -2.18 6.47 -1.33
N PRO A 248 -3.31 6.02 -0.74
CA PRO A 248 -4.57 5.97 -1.46
C PRO A 248 -5.12 7.37 -1.79
N LEU A 249 -4.88 8.38 -0.94
CA LEU A 249 -5.33 9.75 -1.20
C LEU A 249 -4.75 10.28 -2.52
N LEU A 250 -3.43 10.14 -2.70
CA LEU A 250 -2.77 10.65 -3.89
C LEU A 250 -3.14 9.82 -5.12
N ALA A 251 -3.17 8.50 -4.99
CA ALA A 251 -3.54 7.63 -6.09
C ALA A 251 -5.00 7.83 -6.54
N TYR A 252 -5.92 8.13 -5.63
CA TYR A 252 -7.28 8.54 -5.97
C TYR A 252 -7.29 9.86 -6.74
N ALA A 253 -6.59 10.88 -6.22
CA ALA A 253 -6.53 12.19 -6.87
C ALA A 253 -5.99 12.07 -8.30
N LEU A 254 -4.91 11.33 -8.51
CA LEU A 254 -4.29 11.11 -9.82
C LEU A 254 -5.11 10.15 -10.71
N GLY A 255 -5.77 9.14 -10.13
CA GLY A 255 -6.67 8.24 -10.85
C GLY A 255 -7.86 9.00 -11.44
N LEU A 256 -8.49 9.87 -10.64
CA LEU A 256 -9.60 10.71 -11.10
C LEU A 256 -9.16 11.74 -12.14
N THR A 257 -7.99 12.37 -11.96
CA THR A 257 -7.56 13.50 -12.80
C THR A 257 -6.78 13.08 -14.06
N LEU A 258 -5.77 12.21 -13.94
CA LEU A 258 -4.89 11.80 -15.04
C LEU A 258 -5.38 10.55 -15.77
N LEU A 259 -5.92 9.57 -15.04
CA LEU A 259 -6.44 8.35 -15.66
C LEU A 259 -7.90 8.52 -16.13
N GLY A 260 -8.61 9.52 -15.60
CA GLY A 260 -10.02 9.76 -15.90
C GLY A 260 -10.92 8.63 -15.37
N GLU A 261 -10.50 7.95 -14.30
CA GLU A 261 -11.37 7.01 -13.58
C GLU A 261 -12.48 7.79 -12.88
N THR A 262 -13.64 7.18 -12.71
CA THR A 262 -14.80 7.85 -12.09
C THR A 262 -15.55 6.91 -11.15
N PHE A 263 -16.33 7.49 -10.24
CA PHE A 263 -17.32 6.76 -9.46
C PHE A 263 -18.70 6.93 -10.11
N ASP A 264 -19.41 5.83 -10.36
CA ASP A 264 -20.78 5.85 -10.90
C ASP A 264 -21.79 6.01 -9.75
N VAL A 265 -21.80 7.21 -9.16
CA VAL A 265 -22.67 7.59 -8.04
C VAL A 265 -23.59 8.72 -8.47
N SER A 266 -24.88 8.42 -8.58
CA SER A 266 -25.89 9.34 -9.12
C SER A 266 -26.61 10.20 -8.10
N THR A 267 -26.50 9.90 -6.80
CA THR A 267 -27.27 10.58 -5.74
C THR A 267 -26.38 11.39 -4.80
N PRO A 268 -26.83 12.56 -4.30
CA PRO A 268 -26.08 13.33 -3.29
C PRO A 268 -25.83 12.53 -2.01
N LEU A 269 -26.81 11.72 -1.59
CA LEU A 269 -26.66 10.81 -0.46
C LEU A 269 -25.59 9.74 -0.73
N GLY A 270 -25.49 9.25 -1.97
CA GLY A 270 -24.41 8.36 -2.37
C GLY A 270 -23.04 9.00 -2.16
N TRP A 271 -22.86 10.26 -2.59
CA TRP A 271 -21.61 10.99 -2.40
C TRP A 271 -21.28 11.27 -0.92
N THR A 272 -22.26 11.56 -0.07
CA THR A 272 -22.01 11.72 1.37
C THR A 272 -21.61 10.40 2.03
N LEU A 273 -22.25 9.29 1.67
CA LEU A 273 -21.84 7.96 2.13
C LEU A 273 -20.45 7.58 1.62
N MET A 274 -20.11 7.94 0.38
CA MET A 274 -18.77 7.75 -0.16
C MET A 274 -17.71 8.50 0.63
N ALA A 275 -17.94 9.79 0.90
CA ALA A 275 -17.03 10.59 1.70
C ALA A 275 -16.87 10.03 3.11
N LEU A 276 -17.98 9.63 3.75
CA LEU A 276 -17.95 8.98 5.06
C LEU A 276 -17.16 7.66 5.02
N ALA A 277 -17.35 6.83 4.00
CA ALA A 277 -16.61 5.58 3.85
C ALA A 277 -15.10 5.81 3.71
N VAL A 278 -14.67 6.81 2.93
CA VAL A 278 -13.25 7.18 2.84
C VAL A 278 -12.70 7.62 4.21
N LEU A 279 -13.44 8.47 4.94
CA LEU A 279 -13.04 8.91 6.27
C LEU A 279 -12.94 7.75 7.27
N MET A 280 -13.91 6.84 7.26
CA MET A 280 -13.90 5.65 8.12
C MET A 280 -12.79 4.68 7.75
N MET A 281 -12.48 4.51 6.45
CA MET A 281 -11.34 3.72 5.98
C MET A 281 -10.03 4.30 6.53
N PHE A 282 -9.83 5.62 6.45
CA PHE A 282 -8.63 6.27 6.99
C PHE A 282 -8.56 6.19 8.51
N ALA A 283 -9.66 6.45 9.22
CA ALA A 283 -9.72 6.33 10.68
C ALA A 283 -9.41 4.91 11.15
N ALA A 284 -10.03 3.90 10.53
CA ALA A 284 -9.79 2.50 10.87
C ALA A 284 -8.35 2.08 10.56
N THR A 285 -7.83 2.45 9.40
CA THR A 285 -6.44 2.18 9.02
C THR A 285 -5.45 2.81 9.98
N PHE A 286 -5.71 4.06 10.38
CA PHE A 286 -4.90 4.77 11.35
C PHE A 286 -4.87 4.05 12.70
N MET A 287 -6.03 3.65 13.21
CA MET A 287 -6.14 2.98 14.51
C MET A 287 -5.53 1.57 14.47
N LEU A 288 -5.77 0.80 13.42
CA LEU A 288 -5.20 -0.54 13.25
C LEU A 288 -3.68 -0.50 13.06
N SER A 289 -3.14 0.48 12.34
CA SER A 289 -1.69 0.61 12.11
C SER A 289 -0.87 0.91 13.38
N ARG A 290 -1.54 1.32 14.46
CA ARG A 290 -0.91 1.55 15.77
C ARG A 290 -0.95 0.33 16.68
N LYS A 291 -1.75 -0.68 16.34
CA LYS A 291 -1.82 -1.92 17.10
C LYS A 291 -0.62 -2.80 16.72
N PRO A 292 0.08 -3.40 17.69
CA PRO A 292 1.14 -4.35 17.39
C PRO A 292 0.54 -5.58 16.68
N VAL A 293 1.17 -5.99 15.58
CA VAL A 293 0.91 -7.27 14.90
C VAL A 293 1.59 -8.39 15.65
#